data_AF-A0A970N350-F1
#
_entry.id   AF-A0A970N350-F1
#
_cell.length_a   1.000
_cell.length_b   1.000
_cell.length_c   1.000
_cell.angle_alpha   90.00
_cell.angle_beta   90.00
_cell.angle_gamma   90.00
#
_symmetry.space_group_name_H-M   'P 1'
#
loop_
_entity.id
_entity.type
_entity.pdbx_description
1 polymer ?
#
loop_
_entity_poly.entity_id
_entity_poly.type
_entity_poly.pdbx_seq_one_letter_code
_entity_poly.pdbx_strand_id
1 'polypeptide(L)'
;MKEKQKYIYLSILILVTILIFVFSSFSGSRSAAQSGFIANTLIKMLGWINVTLQEQQAIIFASIIRKLLGHFLLFLIEGVFMYLTLINFKHFENKWFAVLFSFLIVVGVAFISEGIQFFAEDRGATFKDVLINSAGALVGVLLTFLVSAKVTKKAQINDNLPKT
;
A
#
# COMPACT_ATOMS: atom_id res chain seq x y z
N MET A 1 8.54 17.66 18.68
CA MET A 1 8.51 16.32 18.05
C MET A 1 7.39 16.14 17.04
N LYS A 2 6.13 16.52 17.32
CA LYS A 2 4.98 16.39 16.38
C LYS A 2 5.16 17.12 15.03
N GLU A 3 5.76 18.31 15.05
CA GLU A 3 5.99 19.12 13.84
C GLU A 3 6.91 18.48 12.80
N LYS A 4 7.90 17.66 13.20
CA LYS A 4 8.80 16.98 12.25
C LYS A 4 8.15 15.71 11.66
N GLN A 5 7.24 15.07 12.40
CA GLN A 5 6.60 13.82 11.98
C GLN A 5 5.73 14.00 10.75
N LYS A 6 5.01 15.13 10.63
CA LYS A 6 4.18 15.41 9.44
C LYS A 6 5.01 15.43 8.15
N TYR A 7 6.19 16.05 8.17
CA TYR A 7 7.07 16.09 7.00
C TYR A 7 7.69 14.72 6.67
N ILE A 8 7.95 13.88 7.68
CA ILE A 8 8.40 12.50 7.44
C ILE A 8 7.30 11.70 6.74
N TYR A 9 6.05 11.76 7.23
CA TYR A 9 4.93 11.06 6.59
C TYR A 9 4.67 11.53 5.17
N LEU A 10 4.72 12.84 4.94
CA LEU A 10 4.60 13.42 3.60
C LEU A 10 5.73 12.97 2.68
N SER A 11 6.98 12.96 3.17
CA SER A 11 8.13 12.53 2.38
C SER A 11 7.99 11.07 1.96
N ILE A 12 7.60 10.19 2.89
CA ILE A 12 7.38 8.77 2.59
C ILE A 12 6.21 8.60 1.62
N LEU A 13 5.10 9.34 1.82
CA LEU A 13 3.97 9.33 0.89
C LEU A 13 4.42 9.67 -0.53
N ILE A 14 5.15 10.77 -0.72
CA ILE A 14 5.65 11.20 -2.03
C ILE A 14 6.56 10.13 -2.63
N LEU A 15 7.48 9.56 -1.86
CA LEU A 15 8.38 8.49 -2.32
C LEU A 15 7.60 7.25 -2.78
N VAL A 16 6.56 6.85 -2.04
CA VAL A 16 5.71 5.70 -2.39
C VAL A 16 4.90 5.99 -3.65
N THR A 17 4.29 7.18 -3.78
CA THR A 17 3.55 7.57 -4.99
C THR A 17 4.47 7.60 -6.23
N ILE A 18 5.68 8.13 -6.10
CA ILE A 18 6.68 8.09 -7.18
C ILE A 18 7.00 6.64 -7.55
N LEU A 19 7.22 5.78 -6.55
CA LEU A 19 7.52 4.37 -6.76
C LEU A 19 6.38 3.66 -7.51
N ILE A 20 5.12 3.94 -7.14
CA ILE A 20 3.92 3.43 -7.84
C ILE A 20 3.96 3.82 -9.32
N PHE A 21 4.18 5.11 -9.63
CA PHE A 21 4.20 5.57 -11.01
C PHE A 21 5.37 5.01 -11.82
N VAL A 22 6.56 4.91 -11.22
CA VAL A 22 7.71 4.26 -11.85
C VAL A 22 7.40 2.80 -12.15
N PHE A 23 6.84 2.06 -11.19
CA PHE A 23 6.45 0.67 -11.40
C PHE A 23 5.32 0.51 -12.40
N SER A 24 4.37 1.44 -12.48
CA SER A 24 3.33 1.46 -13.51
C SER A 24 3.88 1.68 -14.92
N SER A 25 4.99 2.42 -15.05
CA SER A 25 5.63 2.69 -16.35
C SER A 25 6.41 1.50 -16.93
N PHE A 26 6.70 0.47 -16.13
CA PHE A 26 7.44 -0.70 -16.60
C PHE A 26 6.59 -1.56 -17.54
N SER A 27 7.24 -2.13 -18.57
CA SER A 27 6.61 -3.10 -19.47
C SER A 27 6.11 -4.35 -18.72
N GLY A 28 5.15 -5.05 -19.33
CA GLY A 28 4.61 -6.28 -18.76
C GLY A 28 5.66 -7.36 -18.54
N SER A 29 6.61 -7.50 -19.47
CA SER A 29 7.73 -8.44 -19.37
C SER A 29 8.68 -8.10 -18.22
N ARG A 30 9.04 -6.82 -18.04
CA ARG A 30 9.88 -6.37 -16.93
C ARG A 30 9.19 -6.55 -15.58
N SER A 31 7.90 -6.21 -15.50
CA SER A 31 7.08 -6.41 -14.29
C SER A 31 6.98 -7.90 -13.93
N ALA A 32 6.76 -8.77 -14.93
CA ALA A 32 6.71 -10.21 -14.74
C ALA A 32 8.06 -10.77 -14.24
N ALA A 33 9.18 -10.33 -14.83
CA ALA A 33 10.51 -10.75 -14.40
C ALA A 33 10.81 -10.40 -12.93
N GLN A 34 10.43 -9.19 -12.49
CA GLN A 34 10.60 -8.78 -11.08
C GLN A 34 9.80 -9.69 -10.13
N SER A 35 8.52 -9.93 -10.43
CA SER A 35 7.70 -10.83 -9.62
C SER A 35 8.18 -12.28 -9.67
N GLY A 36 8.68 -12.73 -10.82
CA GLY A 36 9.24 -14.07 -11.01
C GLY A 36 10.51 -14.28 -10.19
N PHE A 37 11.39 -13.28 -10.11
CA PHE A 37 12.58 -13.34 -9.27
C PHE A 37 12.22 -13.52 -7.78
N ILE A 38 11.27 -12.73 -7.28
CA ILE A 38 10.79 -12.83 -5.89
C ILE A 38 10.10 -14.18 -5.66
N ALA A 39 9.20 -14.58 -6.56
CA ALA A 39 8.48 -15.85 -6.46
C ALA A 39 9.43 -17.05 -6.47
N ASN A 40 10.42 -17.08 -7.36
CA ASN A 40 11.42 -18.14 -7.41
C ASN A 40 12.28 -18.20 -6.14
N THR A 41 12.57 -17.05 -5.53
CA THR A 41 13.29 -17.00 -4.25
C THR A 41 12.44 -17.63 -3.13
N LEU A 42 11.16 -17.29 -3.07
CA LEU A 42 10.22 -17.87 -2.10
C LEU A 42 10.02 -19.37 -2.33
N ILE A 43 9.91 -19.82 -3.59
CA ILE A 43 9.80 -21.25 -3.92
C ILE A 43 11.03 -22.03 -3.45
N LYS A 44 12.23 -21.48 -3.62
CA LYS A 44 13.46 -22.10 -3.09
C LYS A 44 13.44 -22.25 -1.57
N MET A 45 12.92 -21.25 -0.85
CA MET A 45 12.77 -21.32 0.60
C MET A 45 11.73 -22.36 1.02
N LEU A 46 10.63 -22.50 0.28
CA LEU A 46 9.63 -23.55 0.50
C LEU A 46 10.23 -24.95 0.28
N GLY A 47 11.20 -25.08 -0.63
CA GLY A 47 11.95 -26.32 -0.82
C GLY A 47 12.68 -26.80 0.44
N TRP A 48 13.09 -25.90 1.34
CA TRP A 48 13.74 -26.26 2.61
C TRP A 48 12.82 -27.00 3.58
N ILE A 49 11.50 -26.88 3.40
CA ILE A 49 10.48 -27.61 4.15
C ILE A 49 9.80 -28.69 3.30
N ASN A 50 10.47 -29.14 2.23
CA ASN A 50 10.00 -30.17 1.28
C ASN A 50 8.70 -29.79 0.53
N VAL A 51 8.42 -28.50 0.36
CA VAL A 51 7.32 -28.03 -0.48
C VAL A 51 7.85 -27.69 -1.87
N THR A 52 7.34 -28.37 -2.89
CA THR A 52 7.68 -28.13 -4.30
C THR A 52 6.43 -27.72 -5.06
N LEU A 53 6.58 -26.78 -6.01
CA LEU A 53 5.50 -26.35 -6.89
C LEU A 53 5.74 -26.90 -8.28
N GLN A 54 4.68 -27.38 -8.92
CA GLN A 54 4.68 -27.68 -10.35
C GLN A 54 4.83 -26.39 -11.17
N GLU A 55 5.25 -26.50 -12.42
CA GLU A 55 5.49 -25.35 -13.31
C GLU A 55 4.28 -24.41 -13.38
N GLN A 56 3.08 -24.97 -13.60
CA GLN A 56 1.85 -24.18 -13.65
C GLN A 56 1.55 -23.46 -12.32
N GLN A 57 1.83 -24.11 -11.19
CA GLN A 57 1.64 -23.53 -9.87
C GLN A 57 2.64 -22.40 -9.61
N ALA A 58 3.89 -22.53 -10.07
CA ALA A 58 4.91 -21.50 -9.97
C ALA A 58 4.54 -20.24 -10.78
N ILE A 59 3.99 -20.41 -11.99
CA ILE A 59 3.51 -19.30 -12.83
C ILE A 59 2.36 -18.56 -12.14
N ILE A 60 1.37 -19.30 -11.63
CA ILE A 60 0.25 -18.71 -10.88
C ILE A 60 0.75 -17.98 -9.64
N PHE A 61 1.67 -18.61 -8.89
CA PHE A 61 2.26 -18.02 -7.70
C PHE A 61 2.99 -16.71 -8.01
N ALA A 62 3.80 -16.66 -9.08
CA ALA A 62 4.45 -15.42 -9.51
C ALA A 62 3.44 -14.31 -9.85
N SER A 63 2.34 -14.65 -10.52
CA SER A 63 1.25 -13.70 -10.80
C SER A 63 0.58 -13.18 -9.52
N ILE A 64 0.35 -14.05 -8.53
CA ILE A 64 -0.17 -13.67 -7.21
C ILE A 64 0.82 -12.73 -6.50
N ILE A 65 2.12 -13.05 -6.49
CA ILE A 65 3.15 -12.21 -5.88
C ILE A 65 3.19 -10.82 -6.53
N ARG A 66 3.06 -10.74 -7.87
CA ARG A 66 2.98 -9.46 -8.58
C ARG A 66 1.80 -8.60 -8.11
N LYS A 67 0.62 -9.21 -7.95
CA LYS A 67 -0.58 -8.51 -7.47
C LYS A 67 -0.47 -8.15 -5.99
N LEU A 68 0.03 -9.05 -5.17
CA LEU A 68 0.18 -8.80 -3.74
C LEU A 68 1.17 -7.67 -3.46
N LEU A 69 2.36 -7.69 -4.08
CA LEU A 69 3.42 -6.72 -3.81
C LEU A 69 3.22 -5.40 -4.57
N GLY A 70 2.94 -5.48 -5.87
CA GLY A 70 2.89 -4.31 -6.76
C GLY A 70 1.56 -3.57 -6.77
N HIS A 71 0.48 -4.20 -6.29
CA HIS A 71 -0.86 -3.62 -6.29
C HIS A 71 -1.40 -3.51 -4.86
N PHE A 72 -1.54 -4.62 -4.14
CA PHE A 72 -2.15 -4.56 -2.81
C PHE A 72 -1.26 -3.85 -1.76
N LEU A 73 -0.03 -4.35 -1.54
CA LEU A 73 0.83 -3.86 -0.46
C LEU A 73 1.35 -2.44 -0.69
N LEU A 74 1.66 -2.10 -1.95
CA LEU A 74 2.15 -0.76 -2.28
C LEU A 74 1.07 0.31 -2.01
N PHE A 75 -0.17 0.03 -2.38
CA PHE A 75 -1.32 0.91 -2.09
C PHE A 75 -1.77 0.85 -0.62
N LEU A 76 -1.53 -0.26 0.08
CA LEU A 76 -1.69 -0.32 1.55
C LEU A 76 -0.73 0.67 2.22
N ILE A 77 0.55 0.64 1.85
CA ILE A 77 1.54 1.58 2.39
C ILE A 77 1.15 3.02 2.05
N GLU A 78 0.75 3.28 0.81
CA GLU A 78 0.26 4.61 0.41
C GLU A 78 -0.95 5.06 1.24
N GLY A 79 -1.94 4.17 1.47
CA GLY A 79 -3.09 4.44 2.32
C GLY A 79 -2.72 4.78 3.77
N VAL A 80 -1.75 4.07 4.35
CA VAL A 80 -1.21 4.36 5.69
C VAL A 80 -0.65 5.79 5.74
N PHE A 81 0.27 6.11 4.83
CA PHE A 81 0.96 7.40 4.86
C PHE A 81 0.08 8.56 4.40
N MET A 82 -0.90 8.33 3.52
CA MET A 82 -1.91 9.32 3.16
C MET A 82 -2.73 9.73 4.38
N TYR A 83 -3.27 8.76 5.12
CA TYR A 83 -4.05 9.05 6.31
C TYR A 83 -3.21 9.74 7.39
N LEU A 84 -1.99 9.24 7.67
CA LEU A 84 -1.08 9.89 8.64
C LEU A 84 -0.74 11.32 8.23
N THR A 85 -0.46 11.56 6.95
CA THR A 85 -0.17 12.90 6.43
C THR A 85 -1.37 13.82 6.64
N LEU A 86 -2.56 13.38 6.23
CA LEU A 86 -3.78 14.17 6.32
C LEU A 86 -4.11 14.57 7.75
N ILE A 87 -4.11 13.66 8.72
CA ILE A 87 -4.43 14.01 10.11
C ILE A 87 -3.37 14.87 10.81
N ASN A 88 -2.14 14.92 10.29
CA ASN A 88 -1.06 15.72 10.86
C ASN A 88 -0.90 17.10 10.18
N PHE A 89 -1.33 17.26 8.93
CA PHE A 89 -1.35 18.56 8.23
C PHE A 89 -2.70 19.28 8.34
N LYS A 90 -3.79 18.53 8.45
CA LYS A 90 -5.15 19.06 8.54
C LYS A 90 -5.75 18.61 9.87
N HIS A 91 -6.35 19.54 10.59
CA HIS A 91 -7.16 19.20 11.74
C HIS A 91 -8.57 18.87 11.24
N PHE A 92 -8.86 17.58 11.05
CA PHE A 92 -10.21 17.12 10.76
C PHE A 92 -10.97 16.92 12.07
N GLU A 93 -12.04 17.68 12.27
CA GLU A 93 -12.94 17.50 13.43
C GLU A 93 -13.58 16.10 13.40
N ASN A 94 -14.03 15.67 12.22
CA ASN A 94 -14.53 14.32 12.00
C ASN A 94 -13.45 13.42 11.39
N LYS A 95 -12.93 12.48 12.19
CA LYS A 95 -11.90 11.52 11.74
C LYS A 95 -12.38 10.58 10.63
N TRP A 96 -13.68 10.31 10.53
CA TRP A 96 -14.23 9.53 9.42
C TRP A 96 -14.16 10.28 8.09
N PHE A 97 -14.23 11.62 8.12
CA PHE A 97 -14.01 12.42 6.94
C PHE A 97 -12.55 12.32 6.47
N ALA A 98 -11.59 12.30 7.40
CA ALA A 98 -10.19 12.04 7.06
C ALA A 98 -9.99 10.65 6.44
N VAL A 99 -10.66 9.61 6.97
CA VAL A 99 -10.65 8.25 6.39
C VAL A 99 -11.17 8.26 4.95
N LEU A 100 -12.37 8.81 4.73
CA LEU A 100 -12.99 8.87 3.41
C LEU A 100 -12.11 9.64 2.41
N PHE A 101 -11.63 10.82 2.80
CA PHE A 101 -10.82 11.67 1.93
C PHE A 101 -9.47 11.01 1.58
N SER A 102 -8.82 10.36 2.56
CA SER A 102 -7.59 9.59 2.33
C SER A 102 -7.84 8.47 1.31
N PHE A 103 -8.91 7.70 1.51
CA PHE A 103 -9.26 6.59 0.63
C PHE A 103 -9.53 7.07 -0.79
N LEU A 104 -10.33 8.12 -0.97
CA LEU A 104 -10.65 8.65 -2.30
C LEU A 104 -9.42 9.17 -3.06
N ILE A 105 -8.48 9.82 -2.37
CA ILE A 105 -7.24 10.28 -3.02
C ILE A 105 -6.43 9.08 -3.52
N VAL A 106 -6.24 8.06 -2.69
CA VAL A 106 -5.45 6.87 -3.07
C VAL A 106 -6.15 6.05 -4.16
N VAL A 107 -7.48 5.99 -4.17
CA VAL A 107 -8.24 5.42 -5.31
C VAL A 107 -7.98 6.23 -6.58
N GLY A 108 -7.92 7.56 -6.50
CA GLY A 108 -7.49 8.41 -7.62
C GLY A 108 -6.09 8.06 -8.13
N VAL A 109 -5.13 7.85 -7.22
CA VAL A 109 -3.79 7.37 -7.58
C VAL A 109 -3.86 6.00 -8.25
N ALA A 110 -4.73 5.09 -7.79
CA ALA A 110 -4.90 3.77 -8.41
C ALA A 110 -5.36 3.88 -9.87
N PHE A 111 -6.35 4.73 -10.15
CA PHE A 111 -6.79 5.00 -11.52
C PHE A 111 -5.69 5.61 -12.38
N ILE A 112 -4.94 6.58 -11.86
CA ILE A 112 -3.81 7.18 -12.60
C ILE A 112 -2.74 6.13 -12.88
N SER A 113 -2.42 5.29 -11.89
CA SER A 113 -1.40 4.25 -12.00
C SER A 113 -1.75 3.22 -13.08
N GLU A 114 -3.01 2.80 -13.20
CA GLU A 114 -3.49 1.90 -14.25
C GLU A 114 -3.59 2.62 -15.60
N GLY A 115 -3.96 3.91 -15.60
CA GLY A 115 -3.88 4.74 -16.79
C GLY A 115 -2.47 4.84 -17.37
N ILE A 116 -1.43 4.94 -16.53
CA ILE A 116 -0.03 4.89 -16.97
C ILE A 116 0.30 3.52 -17.57
N GLN A 117 -0.18 2.42 -16.95
CA GLN A 117 0.06 1.06 -17.46
C GLN A 117 -0.54 0.83 -18.84
N PHE A 118 -1.64 1.52 -19.19
CA PHE A 118 -2.24 1.46 -20.52
C PHE A 118 -1.26 1.87 -21.63
N PHE A 119 -0.29 2.74 -21.32
CA PHE A 119 0.72 3.20 -22.27
C PHE A 119 2.02 2.37 -22.22
N ALA A 120 2.11 1.37 -21.32
CA ALA A 120 3.29 0.54 -21.19
C ALA A 120 3.22 -0.69 -22.11
N GLU A 121 4.34 -1.02 -22.75
CA GLU A 121 4.44 -2.18 -23.66
C GLU A 121 4.08 -3.50 -22.97
N ASP A 122 3.33 -4.36 -23.66
CA ASP A 122 2.87 -5.68 -23.19
C ASP A 122 2.15 -5.66 -21.83
N ARG A 123 1.57 -4.51 -21.45
CA ARG A 123 0.85 -4.34 -20.20
C ARG A 123 -0.58 -3.91 -20.47
N GLY A 124 -1.52 -4.61 -19.84
CA GLY A 124 -2.93 -4.26 -19.89
C GLY A 124 -3.36 -3.61 -18.59
N ALA A 125 -3.90 -2.40 -18.66
CA ALA A 125 -4.61 -1.80 -17.54
C ALA A 125 -5.88 -2.62 -17.26
N THR A 126 -6.14 -2.98 -16.01
CA THR A 126 -7.37 -3.73 -15.68
C THR A 126 -8.13 -3.12 -14.52
N PHE A 127 -9.46 -3.09 -14.66
CA PHE A 127 -10.32 -2.67 -13.56
C PHE A 127 -10.16 -3.55 -12.32
N LYS A 128 -9.79 -4.83 -12.50
CA LYS A 128 -9.47 -5.73 -11.39
C LYS A 128 -8.27 -5.25 -10.58
N ASP A 129 -7.26 -4.70 -11.24
CA ASP A 129 -6.07 -4.19 -10.57
C ASP A 129 -6.37 -2.87 -9.84
N VAL A 130 -7.24 -2.01 -10.38
CA VAL A 130 -7.81 -0.86 -9.63
C VAL A 130 -8.52 -1.31 -8.35
N LEU A 131 -9.31 -2.39 -8.40
CA LEU A 131 -10.00 -2.92 -7.22
C LEU A 131 -9.01 -3.47 -6.18
N ILE A 132 -7.94 -4.14 -6.61
CA ILE A 132 -6.89 -4.66 -5.71
C ILE A 132 -6.12 -3.49 -5.05
N ASN A 133 -5.76 -2.47 -5.84
CA ASN A 133 -5.14 -1.24 -5.34
C ASN A 133 -6.04 -0.56 -4.31
N SER A 134 -7.33 -0.44 -4.62
CA SER A 134 -8.34 0.15 -3.73
C SER A 134 -8.51 -0.68 -2.45
N ALA A 135 -8.50 -2.01 -2.53
CA ALA A 135 -8.57 -2.87 -1.35
C ALA A 135 -7.34 -2.67 -0.44
N GLY A 136 -6.14 -2.58 -1.02
CA GLY A 136 -4.91 -2.24 -0.30
C GLY A 136 -5.04 -0.89 0.41
N ALA A 137 -5.43 0.14 -0.33
CA ALA A 137 -5.66 1.49 0.20
C ALA A 137 -6.64 1.51 1.37
N LEU A 138 -7.79 0.84 1.22
CA LEU A 138 -8.81 0.76 2.27
C LEU A 138 -8.26 0.10 3.54
N VAL A 139 -7.56 -1.02 3.40
CA VAL A 139 -6.94 -1.73 4.52
C VAL A 139 -5.90 -0.83 5.20
N GLY A 140 -5.04 -0.16 4.43
CA GLY A 140 -4.03 0.75 4.95
C GLY A 140 -4.61 1.91 5.76
N VAL A 141 -5.62 2.59 5.21
CA VAL A 141 -6.31 3.69 5.88
C VAL A 141 -7.02 3.21 7.15
N LEU A 142 -7.82 2.15 7.07
CA LEU A 142 -8.60 1.66 8.23
C LEU A 142 -7.71 1.13 9.34
N LEU A 143 -6.67 0.36 9.01
CA LEU A 143 -5.72 -0.14 10.00
C LEU A 143 -5.05 1.01 10.75
N THR A 144 -4.62 2.03 10.02
CA THR A 144 -3.96 3.20 10.60
C THR A 144 -4.91 4.04 11.44
N PHE A 145 -6.16 4.22 11.00
CA PHE A 145 -7.20 4.89 11.76
C PHE A 145 -7.46 4.19 13.10
N LEU A 146 -7.63 2.86 13.09
CA LEU A 146 -7.90 2.07 14.30
C LEU A 146 -6.73 2.12 15.28
N VAL A 147 -5.49 2.01 14.80
CA VAL A 147 -4.29 2.14 15.63
C VAL A 147 -4.19 3.54 16.24
N SER A 148 -4.36 4.58 15.42
CA SER A 148 -4.28 5.99 15.86
C SER A 148 -5.36 6.35 16.88
N ALA A 149 -6.57 5.82 16.73
CA ALA A 149 -7.66 5.98 17.68
C ALA A 149 -7.33 5.36 19.05
N LYS A 150 -6.76 4.14 19.07
CA LYS A 150 -6.34 3.46 20.30
C LYS A 150 -5.21 4.18 21.02
N VAL A 151 -4.20 4.67 20.29
CA VAL A 151 -3.07 5.42 20.86
C VAL A 151 -3.54 6.72 21.52
N THR A 152 -4.44 7.46 20.86
CA THR A 152 -4.99 8.71 21.42
C THR A 152 -5.78 8.44 22.72
N LYS A 153 -6.63 7.40 22.73
CA LYS A 153 -7.40 7.02 23.92
C LYS A 153 -6.50 6.63 25.10
N LYS A 154 -5.44 5.87 24.84
CA LYS A 154 -4.47 5.47 25.87
C LYS A 154 -3.71 6.67 26.45
N ALA A 155 -3.31 7.62 25.61
CA ALA A 155 -2.65 8.85 26.07
C ALA A 155 -3.57 9.68 26.99
N GLN A 156 -4.84 9.84 26.62
CA GLN A 156 -5.84 10.55 27.45
C GLN A 156 -6.09 9.86 28.80
N ILE A 157 -6.14 8.52 28.83
CA ILE A 157 -6.30 7.78 30.09
C ILE A 157 -5.09 7.98 31.01
N ASN A 158 -3.87 7.93 30.46
CA ASN A 158 -2.64 8.10 31.24
C ASN A 158 -2.48 9.52 31.81
N ASP A 159 -2.89 10.55 31.06
CA ASP A 159 -2.86 11.95 31.54
C ASP A 159 -3.89 12.21 32.65
N ASN A 160 -4.95 11.40 32.74
CA ASN A 160 -6.00 11.51 33.75
C ASN A 160 -5.72 10.71 35.04
N LEU A 161 -4.63 9.92 35.09
CA LEU A 161 -4.23 9.21 36.31
C LEU A 161 -3.51 10.17 37.27
N PRO A 162 -3.75 10.08 38.59
CA PRO A 162 -3.01 10.87 39.57
C PRO A 162 -1.52 10.54 39.47
N LYS A 163 -0.69 11.56 39.28
CA LYS A 163 0.76 11.42 39.26
C LYS A 163 1.23 11.16 40.70
N THR A 164 1.74 9.95 40.95
CA THR A 164 2.38 9.55 42.22
C THR A 164 3.74 10.20 42.38
#